data_AF-A0A3N2IAT5-F1
#
_entry.id   AF-A0A3N2IAT5-F1
#
_cell.length_a   1.000
_cell.length_b   1.000
_cell.length_c   1.000
_cell.angle_alpha   90.00
_cell.angle_beta   90.00
_cell.angle_gamma   90.00
#
_symmetry.space_group_name_H-M   'P 1'
#
loop_
_entity.id
_entity.type
_entity.pdbx_description
1 polymer ?
#
loop_
_entity_poly.entity_id
_entity_poly.type
_entity_poly.pdbx_seq_one_letter_code
_entity_poly.pdbx_strand_id
1 'polypeptide(L)'
;MILDVVDLSDVGPVRTGVRHVSNAGLKELQELIDDRTRRLPVLVAAPIDGIEFEQWMQGVRRWTRRCAGIAHVVSLDPISAEQFRALHGRRAVGAGTLRTYPPDVDLDDPATEAAARWLTTRTLAGLDADIERTVERFVRQYQKPLPPTVREWNRAFDRTAAQRLRSAVEPNAVPLSERVAARQAARPALKPTMVDTIGLSVPAVAPVAAEDLSADVIVALRTEVATANSARAEALRQLMELQDFLGLPDLLESTLLELLDAATRTVPDAESVQRLLSDNDELRGKVELLEDTLEGERSDAAAVTRERDRLDVQFAAKNREAAFLRSKVIEHDPANAYSWVDDNGPANPLGSSPADWDALLTDPRLATHQLVITGNLRTVKAVKALDLDQAGLRAAWDALGTMAAYRASRLDGVWDSSVHAFCESGPADRFHVPPNKHARDETSDTRARFGDHRLLPVPKEVDLTGHVHMWSHFKPHSWSAQQKLRIHYYDQVSNDGCIYIGHIGEHLPSSSTDKIRR
;
A
#
# COMPACT_ATOMS: atom_id res chain seq x y z
N MET A 1 11.40 -36.55 -9.42
CA MET A 1 11.64 -35.50 -10.43
C MET A 1 10.77 -34.24 -10.20
N ILE A 2 10.50 -33.84 -8.94
CA ILE A 2 9.94 -32.50 -8.59
C ILE A 2 11.09 -31.53 -8.25
N LEU A 3 12.19 -32.06 -7.73
CA LEU A 3 13.38 -31.29 -7.34
C LEU A 3 14.28 -30.91 -8.54
N ASP A 4 14.10 -31.51 -9.72
CA ASP A 4 14.93 -31.22 -10.91
C ASP A 4 14.41 -30.04 -11.75
N VAL A 5 13.24 -29.51 -11.44
CA VAL A 5 12.59 -28.40 -12.16
C VAL A 5 12.70 -27.07 -11.41
N VAL A 6 13.17 -27.11 -10.16
CA VAL A 6 13.30 -25.93 -9.32
C VAL A 6 14.76 -25.73 -8.97
N ASP A 7 15.35 -24.69 -9.54
CA ASP A 7 16.64 -24.20 -9.08
C ASP A 7 16.45 -23.53 -7.70
N LEU A 8 16.51 -24.35 -6.65
CA LEU A 8 16.43 -23.90 -5.26
C LEU A 8 17.75 -23.28 -4.78
N SER A 9 18.74 -23.10 -5.65
CA SER A 9 20.00 -22.43 -5.30
C SER A 9 19.77 -20.99 -4.79
N ASP A 10 18.71 -20.32 -5.26
CA ASP A 10 18.27 -18.99 -4.81
C ASP A 10 17.54 -18.98 -3.44
N VAL A 11 17.17 -20.16 -2.91
CA VAL A 11 16.44 -20.30 -1.65
C VAL A 11 17.32 -21.08 -0.67
N GLY A 12 18.33 -20.40 -0.13
CA GLY A 12 19.12 -20.94 0.96
C GLY A 12 18.23 -21.47 2.10
N PRO A 13 18.63 -22.55 2.79
CA PRO A 13 17.80 -23.18 3.82
C PRO A 13 17.45 -22.15 4.90
N VAL A 14 16.16 -21.83 5.01
CA VAL A 14 15.68 -20.91 6.04
C VAL A 14 15.75 -21.61 7.38
N ARG A 15 16.68 -21.15 8.23
CA ARG A 15 16.94 -21.77 9.53
C ARG A 15 15.96 -21.22 10.56
N THR A 16 15.28 -22.11 11.26
CA THR A 16 14.09 -21.79 12.07
C THR A 16 14.42 -21.27 13.49
N GLY A 17 15.68 -21.02 13.83
CA GLY A 17 16.08 -20.60 15.18
C GLY A 17 17.37 -19.77 15.27
N VAL A 18 17.57 -19.16 16.44
CA VAL A 18 18.74 -18.31 16.76
C VAL A 18 20.01 -19.16 16.80
N ARG A 19 20.98 -18.84 15.94
CA ARG A 19 22.32 -19.47 15.91
C ARG A 19 23.27 -18.69 16.81
N HIS A 20 23.89 -19.37 17.78
CA HIS A 20 25.07 -18.85 18.45
C HIS A 20 26.28 -18.97 17.50
N VAL A 21 27.02 -17.87 17.31
CA VAL A 21 28.27 -17.84 16.55
C VAL A 21 29.40 -17.39 17.46
N SER A 22 30.41 -18.24 17.58
CA SER A 22 31.66 -17.94 18.26
C SER A 22 32.75 -17.49 17.27
N ASN A 23 33.94 -17.15 17.78
CA ASN A 23 35.05 -16.61 16.99
C ASN A 23 35.34 -17.44 15.71
N ALA A 24 35.31 -18.76 15.82
CA ALA A 24 35.54 -19.67 14.69
C ALA A 24 34.51 -19.52 13.55
N GLY A 25 33.30 -19.07 13.85
CA GLY A 25 32.21 -18.87 12.89
C GLY A 25 32.04 -17.44 12.39
N LEU A 26 32.90 -16.49 12.81
CA LEU A 26 32.79 -15.09 12.36
C LEU A 26 32.99 -14.94 10.86
N LYS A 27 33.87 -15.75 10.26
CA LYS A 27 34.09 -15.76 8.82
C LYS A 27 32.84 -16.21 8.05
N GLU A 28 32.19 -17.28 8.52
CA GLU A 28 30.91 -17.73 7.92
C GLU A 28 29.79 -16.70 8.10
N LEU A 29 29.78 -15.96 9.21
CA LEU A 29 28.81 -14.89 9.42
C LEU A 29 29.03 -13.74 8.43
N GLN A 30 30.29 -13.37 8.18
CA GLN A 30 30.63 -12.37 7.17
C GLN A 30 30.21 -12.85 5.78
N GLU A 31 30.59 -14.08 5.38
CA GLU A 31 30.20 -14.67 4.10
C GLU A 31 28.68 -14.70 3.92
N LEU A 32 27.92 -14.99 4.97
CA LEU A 32 26.44 -14.95 4.94
C LEU A 32 25.88 -13.53 4.77
N ILE A 33 26.50 -12.53 5.37
CA ILE A 33 26.05 -11.14 5.25
C ILE A 33 26.35 -10.62 3.85
N ASP A 34 27.55 -10.89 3.33
CA ASP A 34 28.08 -10.43 2.05
C ASP A 34 27.53 -11.21 0.84
N ASP A 35 26.82 -12.31 1.08
CA ASP A 35 26.16 -13.09 0.03
C ASP A 35 25.10 -12.27 -0.71
N ARG A 36 25.41 -11.90 -1.95
CA ARG A 36 24.53 -11.13 -2.85
C ARG A 36 23.36 -11.94 -3.40
N THR A 37 23.38 -13.27 -3.24
CA THR A 37 22.27 -14.15 -3.66
C THR A 37 21.25 -14.35 -2.53
N ARG A 38 21.58 -13.93 -1.31
CA ARG A 38 20.69 -14.02 -0.14
C ARG A 38 19.42 -13.17 -0.30
N ARG A 39 18.26 -13.80 -0.13
CA ARG A 39 16.95 -13.11 -0.18
C ARG A 39 16.45 -12.59 1.16
N LEU A 40 16.87 -13.19 2.27
CA LEU A 40 16.36 -12.88 3.61
C LEU A 40 17.37 -12.04 4.41
N PRO A 41 16.95 -10.99 5.15
CA PRO A 41 17.84 -10.22 6.01
C PRO A 41 18.54 -11.07 7.09
N VAL A 42 19.71 -10.63 7.55
CA VAL A 42 20.43 -11.24 8.69
C VAL A 42 20.29 -10.33 9.90
N LEU A 43 19.76 -10.86 10.98
CA LEU A 43 19.72 -10.25 12.30
C LEU A 43 20.94 -10.73 13.09
N VAL A 44 21.78 -9.81 13.53
CA VAL A 44 22.91 -10.11 14.42
C VAL A 44 22.69 -9.40 15.75
N ALA A 45 22.71 -10.16 16.83
CA ALA A 45 22.56 -9.68 18.19
C ALA A 45 23.90 -9.79 18.93
N ALA A 46 24.26 -8.76 19.70
CA ALA A 46 25.44 -8.78 20.58
C ALA A 46 25.03 -8.43 22.02
N PRO A 47 25.45 -9.23 23.02
CA PRO A 47 25.07 -9.04 24.42
C PRO A 47 25.61 -7.75 25.02
N ILE A 48 24.98 -7.31 26.12
CA ILE A 48 25.48 -6.26 27.00
C ILE A 48 26.49 -6.88 27.96
N ASP A 49 27.56 -6.15 28.27
CA ASP A 49 28.52 -6.56 29.30
C ASP A 49 27.84 -6.78 30.65
N GLY A 50 28.13 -7.92 31.29
CA GLY A 50 27.60 -8.27 32.61
C GLY A 50 26.28 -9.05 32.63
N ILE A 51 25.71 -9.41 31.47
CA ILE A 51 24.56 -10.32 31.39
C ILE A 51 25.02 -11.75 31.08
N GLU A 52 24.45 -12.72 31.80
CA GLU A 52 24.64 -14.15 31.53
C GLU A 52 24.19 -14.51 30.10
N PHE A 53 25.09 -15.15 29.32
CA PHE A 53 24.88 -15.37 27.90
C PHE A 53 23.62 -16.21 27.58
N GLU A 54 23.27 -17.17 28.44
CA GLU A 54 22.04 -17.97 28.29
C GLU A 54 20.78 -17.12 28.48
N GLN A 55 20.78 -16.17 29.42
CA GLN A 55 19.64 -15.25 29.61
C GLN A 55 19.48 -14.33 28.40
N TRP A 56 20.60 -13.85 27.86
CA TRP A 56 20.61 -13.09 26.61
C TRP A 56 20.03 -13.89 25.44
N MET A 57 20.49 -15.13 25.25
CA MET A 57 20.00 -16.03 24.19
C MET A 57 18.50 -16.30 24.31
N GLN A 58 17.96 -16.44 25.52
CA GLN A 58 16.52 -16.55 25.74
C GLN A 58 15.76 -15.28 25.34
N GLY A 59 16.29 -14.09 25.68
CA GLY A 59 15.75 -12.81 25.24
C GLY A 59 15.68 -12.71 23.72
N VAL A 60 16.80 -12.97 23.02
CA VAL A 60 16.88 -12.95 21.55
C VAL A 60 15.87 -13.92 20.93
N ARG A 61 15.70 -15.13 21.47
CA ARG A 61 14.70 -16.09 20.99
C ARG A 61 13.26 -15.57 21.15
N ARG A 62 12.95 -14.89 22.26
CA ARG A 62 11.63 -14.27 22.45
C ARG A 62 11.38 -13.14 21.46
N TRP A 63 12.33 -12.21 21.35
CA TRP A 63 12.22 -11.04 20.46
C TRP A 63 12.16 -11.38 18.97
N THR A 64 12.75 -12.51 18.58
CA THR A 64 12.83 -12.93 17.16
C THR A 64 11.85 -14.04 16.81
N ARG A 65 10.88 -14.36 17.68
CA ARG A 65 9.91 -15.46 17.46
C ARG A 65 9.15 -15.36 16.14
N ARG A 66 8.78 -14.15 15.71
CA ARG A 66 8.06 -13.89 14.44
C ARG A 66 8.98 -13.81 13.22
N CYS A 67 10.28 -13.94 13.41
CA CYS A 67 11.26 -13.86 12.32
C CYS A 67 11.56 -15.22 11.68
N ALA A 68 11.01 -16.31 12.24
CA ALA A 68 11.11 -17.64 11.66
C ALA A 68 10.54 -17.64 10.24
N GLY A 69 11.32 -18.12 9.26
CA GLY A 69 10.89 -18.14 7.86
C GLY A 69 11.19 -16.87 7.07
N ILE A 70 11.53 -15.75 7.74
CA ILE A 70 11.67 -14.43 7.09
C ILE A 70 12.99 -13.71 7.38
N ALA A 71 13.84 -14.21 8.28
CA ALA A 71 15.20 -13.72 8.50
C ALA A 71 16.15 -14.82 9.02
N HIS A 72 17.45 -14.64 8.80
CA HIS A 72 18.48 -15.40 9.53
C HIS A 72 18.75 -14.72 10.87
N VAL A 73 18.74 -15.46 11.97
CA VAL A 73 18.98 -14.89 13.31
C VAL A 73 20.26 -15.47 13.91
N VAL A 74 21.19 -14.58 14.22
CA VAL A 74 22.50 -14.89 14.78
C VAL A 74 22.72 -14.09 16.07
N SER A 75 23.27 -14.73 17.09
CA SER A 75 23.75 -14.07 18.28
C SER A 75 25.24 -14.36 18.47
N LEU A 76 26.03 -13.32 18.67
CA LEU A 76 27.45 -13.41 19.01
C LEU A 76 27.61 -13.55 20.52
N ASP A 77 28.63 -14.29 20.98
CA ASP A 77 29.11 -14.17 22.37
C ASP A 77 29.87 -12.85 22.56
N PRO A 78 30.10 -12.41 23.82
CA PRO A 78 30.76 -11.12 24.09
C PRO A 78 32.13 -10.96 23.42
N ILE A 79 32.97 -12.00 23.44
CA ILE A 79 34.33 -11.97 22.87
C ILE A 79 34.24 -11.86 21.35
N SER A 80 33.36 -12.67 20.74
CA SER A 80 33.14 -12.66 19.30
C SER A 80 32.53 -11.34 18.80
N ALA A 81 31.67 -10.69 19.60
CA ALA A 81 31.11 -9.38 19.28
C ALA A 81 32.20 -8.28 19.28
N GLU A 82 33.11 -8.31 20.25
CA GLU A 82 34.24 -7.37 20.30
C GLU A 82 35.19 -7.57 19.12
N GLN A 83 35.52 -8.82 18.80
CA GLN A 83 36.37 -9.16 17.65
C GLN A 83 35.72 -8.76 16.32
N PHE A 84 34.43 -9.03 16.15
CA PHE A 84 33.70 -8.62 14.95
C PHE A 84 33.67 -7.09 14.80
N ARG A 85 33.59 -6.37 15.91
CA ARG A 85 33.65 -4.90 15.94
C ARG A 85 35.05 -4.34 15.69
N ALA A 86 36.10 -5.03 16.13
CA ALA A 86 37.48 -4.66 15.82
C ALA A 86 37.78 -4.77 14.31
N LEU A 87 37.20 -5.77 13.64
CA LEU A 87 37.36 -5.99 12.19
C LEU A 87 36.56 -4.98 11.34
N HIS A 88 35.28 -4.80 11.66
CA HIS A 88 34.33 -4.06 10.79
C HIS A 88 33.95 -2.67 11.32
N GLY A 89 34.51 -2.26 12.46
CA GLY A 89 34.28 -0.95 13.05
C GLY A 89 32.79 -0.67 13.33
N ARG A 90 32.29 0.48 12.84
CA ARG A 90 30.87 0.86 12.99
C ARG A 90 29.91 0.06 12.10
N ARG A 91 30.42 -0.78 11.19
CA ARG A 91 29.60 -1.67 10.34
C ARG A 91 29.25 -3.00 11.04
N ALA A 92 29.93 -3.33 12.13
CA ALA A 92 29.58 -4.46 13.00
C ALA A 92 28.36 -4.17 13.90
N VAL A 93 27.78 -5.23 14.48
CA VAL A 93 26.84 -5.08 15.59
C VAL A 93 27.56 -4.51 16.83
N GLY A 94 26.88 -3.68 17.59
CA GLY A 94 27.42 -3.08 18.81
C GLY A 94 26.98 -3.86 20.05
N ALA A 95 27.79 -3.81 21.12
CA ALA A 95 27.42 -4.39 22.40
C ALA A 95 26.05 -3.88 22.87
N GLY A 96 25.19 -4.81 23.31
CA GLY A 96 23.85 -4.51 23.76
C GLY A 96 22.88 -4.05 22.68
N THR A 97 23.09 -4.44 21.43
CA THR A 97 22.24 -4.08 20.31
C THR A 97 21.87 -5.27 19.44
N LEU A 98 20.78 -5.11 18.69
CA LEU A 98 20.37 -6.04 17.65
C LEU A 98 20.34 -5.27 16.32
N ARG A 99 21.13 -5.74 15.35
CA ARG A 99 21.32 -5.08 14.06
C ARG A 99 20.74 -5.92 12.92
N THR A 100 20.02 -5.28 12.02
CA THR A 100 19.42 -5.90 10.82
C THR A 100 20.24 -5.52 9.60
N TYR A 101 20.84 -6.52 8.93
CA TYR A 101 21.52 -6.38 7.65
C TYR A 101 20.58 -6.77 6.51
N PRO A 102 20.17 -5.81 5.66
CA PRO A 102 19.34 -6.12 4.50
C PRO A 102 20.02 -7.09 3.52
N PRO A 103 19.26 -7.68 2.58
CA PRO A 103 19.81 -8.30 1.38
C PRO A 103 20.71 -7.31 0.60
N ASP A 104 21.64 -7.84 -0.20
CA ASP A 104 22.52 -7.06 -1.10
C ASP A 104 23.50 -6.11 -0.38
N VAL A 105 23.81 -6.36 0.89
CA VAL A 105 24.75 -5.58 1.70
C VAL A 105 26.12 -6.21 1.72
N ASP A 106 27.15 -5.37 1.70
CA ASP A 106 28.56 -5.75 1.77
C ASP A 106 29.19 -5.12 3.02
N LEU A 107 29.67 -5.92 3.97
CA LEU A 107 30.26 -5.44 5.23
C LEU A 107 31.50 -4.58 5.03
N ASP A 108 32.19 -4.72 3.90
CA ASP A 108 33.36 -3.91 3.57
C ASP A 108 32.97 -2.54 2.96
N ASP A 109 31.73 -2.38 2.48
CA ASP A 109 31.21 -1.12 1.95
C ASP A 109 30.88 -0.11 3.08
N PRO A 110 31.45 1.11 3.07
CA PRO A 110 31.07 2.19 3.98
C PRO A 110 29.57 2.51 4.02
N ALA A 111 28.83 2.30 2.91
CA ALA A 111 27.39 2.55 2.85
C ALA A 111 26.57 1.63 3.79
N THR A 112 27.13 0.50 4.19
CA THR A 112 26.52 -0.48 5.11
C THR A 112 26.28 0.09 6.51
N GLU A 113 27.04 1.12 6.92
CA GLU A 113 26.78 1.84 8.17
C GLU A 113 25.39 2.49 8.17
N ALA A 114 24.96 3.05 7.03
CA ALA A 114 23.70 3.76 6.89
C ALA A 114 22.51 2.85 6.54
N ALA A 115 22.74 1.73 5.83
CA ALA A 115 21.69 0.82 5.36
C ALA A 115 21.12 -0.07 6.48
N ALA A 116 21.92 -0.38 7.51
CA ALA A 116 21.51 -1.29 8.58
C ALA A 116 20.71 -0.58 9.68
N ARG A 117 19.67 -1.25 10.21
CA ARG A 117 18.84 -0.73 11.31
C ARG A 117 19.26 -1.32 12.66
N TRP A 118 19.15 -0.52 13.71
CA TRP A 118 19.61 -0.85 15.06
C TRP A 118 18.45 -0.82 16.06
N LEU A 119 18.33 -1.88 16.86
CA LEU A 119 17.66 -1.80 18.16
C LEU A 119 18.73 -1.56 19.22
N THR A 120 18.61 -0.42 19.90
CA THR A 120 19.56 0.00 20.93
C THR A 120 19.27 -0.68 22.26
N THR A 121 20.24 -0.61 23.18
CA THR A 121 20.10 -1.07 24.56
C THR A 121 18.85 -0.50 25.24
N ARG A 122 18.54 0.78 25.01
CA ARG A 122 17.32 1.43 25.53
C ARG A 122 16.03 0.78 24.99
N THR A 123 16.03 0.38 23.73
CA THR A 123 14.89 -0.30 23.10
C THR A 123 14.74 -1.72 23.62
N LEU A 124 15.86 -2.43 23.81
CA LEU A 124 15.87 -3.80 24.33
C LEU A 124 15.51 -3.89 25.82
N ALA A 125 15.57 -2.77 26.55
CA ALA A 125 15.08 -2.65 27.93
C ALA A 125 13.55 -2.44 28.03
N GLY A 126 12.83 -2.36 26.90
CA GLY A 126 11.38 -2.19 26.84
C GLY A 126 10.60 -3.50 27.02
N LEU A 127 9.30 -3.47 26.68
CA LEU A 127 8.45 -4.65 26.71
C LEU A 127 8.79 -5.62 25.56
N ASP A 128 8.91 -6.91 25.87
CA ASP A 128 9.23 -7.96 24.89
C ASP A 128 8.32 -7.94 23.65
N ALA A 129 7.01 -7.69 23.83
CA ALA A 129 6.03 -7.65 22.74
C ALA A 129 6.20 -6.44 21.80
N ASP A 130 6.72 -5.32 22.30
CA ASP A 130 7.02 -4.14 21.47
C ASP A 130 8.31 -4.35 20.68
N ILE A 131 9.31 -4.99 21.30
CA ILE A 131 10.56 -5.40 20.65
C ILE A 131 10.25 -6.38 19.51
N GLU A 132 9.48 -7.43 19.79
CA GLU A 132 9.07 -8.44 18.81
C GLU A 132 8.40 -7.81 17.57
N ARG A 133 7.45 -6.89 17.79
CA ARG A 133 6.75 -6.17 16.70
C ARG A 133 7.68 -5.26 15.91
N THR A 134 8.68 -4.67 16.57
CA THR A 134 9.65 -3.77 15.93
C THR A 134 10.63 -4.55 15.06
N VAL A 135 11.16 -5.66 15.58
CA VAL A 135 12.04 -6.55 14.83
C VAL A 135 11.30 -7.16 13.63
N GLU A 136 10.06 -7.62 13.82
CA GLU A 136 9.21 -8.13 12.73
C GLU A 136 9.07 -7.09 11.61
N ARG A 137 8.75 -5.83 11.97
CA ARG A 137 8.61 -4.74 11.00
C ARG A 137 9.91 -4.49 10.22
N PHE A 138 11.05 -4.50 10.89
CA PHE A 138 12.36 -4.29 10.26
C PHE A 138 12.79 -5.43 9.35
N VAL A 139 12.30 -6.65 9.59
CA VAL A 139 12.54 -7.78 8.70
C VAL A 139 11.60 -7.73 7.49
N ARG A 140 10.31 -7.48 7.71
CA ARG A 140 9.29 -7.48 6.65
C ARG A 140 9.53 -6.42 5.57
N GLN A 141 10.10 -5.27 5.90
CA GLN A 141 10.43 -4.24 4.90
C GLN A 141 11.45 -4.72 3.84
N TYR A 142 12.22 -5.78 4.14
CA TYR A 142 13.24 -6.33 3.25
C TYR A 142 12.82 -7.65 2.61
N GLN A 143 11.58 -8.08 2.83
CA GLN A 143 11.06 -9.30 2.25
C GLN A 143 10.88 -9.10 0.74
N LYS A 144 11.66 -9.82 -0.07
CA LYS A 144 11.49 -9.84 -1.52
C LYS A 144 10.35 -10.81 -1.89
N PRO A 145 9.41 -10.43 -2.78
CA PRO A 145 8.29 -11.29 -3.18
C PRO A 145 8.80 -12.63 -3.70
N LEU A 146 8.11 -13.73 -3.40
CA LEU A 146 8.53 -15.06 -3.85
C LEU A 146 8.68 -15.10 -5.37
N PRO A 147 9.69 -15.83 -5.91
CA PRO A 147 9.83 -16.01 -7.35
C PRO A 147 8.51 -16.49 -7.97
N PRO A 148 8.18 -16.06 -9.21
CA PRO A 148 6.91 -16.40 -9.86
C PRO A 148 6.62 -17.90 -9.86
N THR A 149 7.64 -18.72 -10.14
CA THR A 149 7.57 -20.19 -10.11
C THR A 149 7.15 -20.72 -8.74
N VAL A 150 7.76 -20.23 -7.65
CA VAL A 150 7.42 -20.66 -6.29
C VAL A 150 6.01 -20.21 -5.90
N ARG A 151 5.57 -19.02 -6.32
CA ARG A 151 4.18 -18.55 -6.11
C ARG A 151 3.18 -19.42 -6.87
N GLU A 152 3.46 -19.76 -8.12
CA GLU A 152 2.61 -20.64 -8.94
C GLU A 152 2.42 -22.02 -8.31
N TRP A 153 3.49 -22.59 -7.77
CA TRP A 153 3.45 -23.87 -7.06
C TRP A 153 2.73 -23.79 -5.72
N ASN A 154 2.97 -22.74 -4.92
CA ASN A 154 2.22 -22.54 -3.67
C ASN A 154 0.72 -22.44 -3.95
N ARG A 155 0.33 -21.68 -4.99
CA ARG A 155 -1.05 -21.61 -5.49
C ARG A 155 -1.57 -22.96 -5.97
N ALA A 156 -0.74 -23.77 -6.63
CA ALA A 156 -1.14 -25.12 -7.06
C ALA A 156 -1.41 -26.05 -5.87
N PHE A 157 -0.61 -25.96 -4.81
CA PHE A 157 -0.83 -26.70 -3.56
C PHE A 157 -2.10 -26.23 -2.85
N ASP A 158 -2.31 -24.92 -2.73
CA ASP A 158 -3.49 -24.34 -2.09
C ASP A 158 -4.78 -24.70 -2.87
N ARG A 159 -4.74 -24.64 -4.21
CA ARG A 159 -5.83 -25.12 -5.07
C ARG A 159 -6.12 -26.61 -4.86
N THR A 160 -5.08 -27.43 -4.73
CA THR A 160 -5.25 -28.87 -4.50
C THR A 160 -5.82 -29.16 -3.11
N ALA A 161 -5.38 -28.43 -2.09
CA ALA A 161 -5.92 -28.52 -0.73
C ALA A 161 -7.40 -28.09 -0.68
N ALA A 162 -7.73 -26.96 -1.32
CA ALA A 162 -9.10 -26.48 -1.46
C ALA A 162 -9.98 -27.45 -2.26
N GLN A 163 -9.44 -28.09 -3.30
CA GLN A 163 -10.16 -29.12 -4.07
C GLN A 163 -10.48 -30.34 -3.22
N ARG A 164 -9.53 -30.79 -2.37
CA ARG A 164 -9.76 -31.91 -1.45
C ARG A 164 -10.80 -31.58 -0.38
N LEU A 165 -10.79 -30.35 0.13
CA LEU A 165 -11.82 -29.86 1.04
C LEU A 165 -13.19 -29.83 0.37
N ARG A 166 -13.29 -29.37 -0.89
CA ARG A 166 -14.54 -29.42 -1.68
C ARG A 166 -15.05 -30.86 -1.84
N SER A 167 -14.20 -31.80 -2.22
CA SER A 167 -14.60 -33.22 -2.34
C SER A 167 -15.01 -33.88 -1.03
N ALA A 168 -14.60 -33.33 0.12
CA ALA A 168 -15.02 -33.81 1.44
C ALA A 168 -16.36 -33.21 1.90
N VAL A 169 -16.78 -32.09 1.30
CA VAL A 169 -18.03 -31.38 1.62
C VAL A 169 -19.17 -31.73 0.64
N GLU A 170 -18.86 -32.28 -0.53
CA GLU A 170 -19.88 -32.89 -1.39
C GLU A 170 -20.61 -34.00 -0.61
N PRO A 171 -21.93 -33.88 -0.39
CA PRO A 171 -22.67 -34.88 0.35
C PRO A 171 -22.67 -36.16 -0.49
N ASN A 172 -22.00 -37.19 0.02
CA ASN A 172 -22.15 -38.54 -0.51
C ASN A 172 -23.62 -38.92 -0.33
N ALA A 173 -24.41 -38.80 -1.39
CA ALA A 173 -25.85 -38.97 -1.36
C ALA A 173 -26.16 -40.46 -1.15
N VAL A 174 -26.14 -40.90 0.11
CA VAL A 174 -26.63 -42.23 0.47
C VAL A 174 -28.14 -42.20 0.21
N PRO A 175 -28.67 -42.98 -0.77
CA PRO A 175 -30.08 -42.98 -1.10
C PRO A 175 -30.91 -43.32 0.14
N LEU A 176 -32.12 -42.75 0.22
CA LEU A 176 -33.04 -42.92 1.36
C LEU A 176 -33.26 -44.40 1.69
N SER A 177 -33.27 -45.27 0.68
CA SER A 177 -33.34 -46.73 0.82
C SER A 177 -32.19 -47.31 1.64
N GLU A 178 -30.95 -46.86 1.42
CA GLU A 178 -29.77 -47.29 2.19
C GLU A 178 -29.76 -46.71 3.60
N ARG A 179 -30.21 -45.47 3.78
CA ARG A 179 -30.33 -44.86 5.12
C ARG A 179 -31.41 -45.56 5.96
N VAL A 180 -32.54 -45.87 5.35
CA VAL A 180 -33.64 -46.64 5.97
C VAL A 180 -33.19 -48.08 6.24
N ALA A 181 -32.51 -48.73 5.29
CA ALA A 181 -31.98 -50.09 5.48
C ALA A 181 -30.91 -50.13 6.58
N ALA A 182 -30.00 -49.16 6.65
CA ALA A 182 -29.00 -49.06 7.71
C ALA A 182 -29.64 -48.81 9.09
N ARG A 183 -30.70 -47.99 9.17
CA ARG A 183 -31.43 -47.74 10.41
C ARG A 183 -32.27 -48.94 10.85
N GLN A 184 -32.83 -49.69 9.90
CA GLN A 184 -33.54 -50.95 10.14
C GLN A 184 -32.57 -52.06 10.57
N ALA A 185 -31.37 -52.12 9.98
CA ALA A 185 -30.30 -53.04 10.35
C ALA A 185 -29.65 -52.71 11.70
N ALA A 186 -29.57 -51.42 12.05
CA ALA A 186 -29.06 -50.93 13.35
C ALA A 186 -30.11 -50.97 14.47
N ARG A 187 -31.36 -51.35 14.16
CA ARG A 187 -32.37 -51.63 15.18
C ARG A 187 -31.93 -52.93 15.86
N PRO A 188 -31.57 -52.96 17.15
CA PRO A 188 -31.28 -54.22 17.80
C PRO A 188 -32.53 -55.08 17.65
N ALA A 189 -32.34 -56.32 17.20
CA ALA A 189 -33.37 -57.35 17.26
C ALA A 189 -33.74 -57.51 18.74
N LEU A 190 -34.70 -56.72 19.20
CA LEU A 190 -35.50 -56.98 20.38
C LEU A 190 -36.29 -58.24 20.03
N LYS A 191 -35.63 -59.39 20.13
CA LYS A 191 -36.27 -60.60 20.59
C LYS A 191 -37.02 -60.18 21.87
N PRO A 192 -38.33 -60.35 21.95
CA PRO A 192 -39.00 -60.23 23.23
C PRO A 192 -38.54 -61.44 24.06
N THR A 193 -37.47 -61.25 24.83
CA THR A 193 -37.18 -62.10 25.97
C THR A 193 -37.94 -61.49 27.14
N MET A 194 -39.17 -61.94 27.35
CA MET A 194 -39.74 -61.96 28.69
C MET A 194 -40.37 -63.33 28.95
N VAL A 195 -39.59 -64.13 29.66
CA VAL A 195 -40.00 -65.01 30.76
C VAL A 195 -41.21 -65.90 30.50
N ASP A 196 -40.93 -67.18 30.26
CA ASP A 196 -41.84 -68.29 30.56
C ASP A 196 -42.47 -68.11 31.95
N THR A 197 -43.79 -67.95 32.03
CA THR A 197 -44.68 -68.83 32.82
C THR A 197 -46.13 -68.44 32.54
N ILE A 198 -46.79 -69.29 31.77
CA ILE A 198 -48.15 -69.86 31.88
C ILE A 198 -48.65 -70.02 30.45
N GLY A 199 -48.54 -71.25 29.94
CA GLY A 199 -49.02 -71.61 28.62
C GLY A 199 -50.53 -71.42 28.52
N LEU A 200 -50.97 -70.57 27.60
CA LEU A 200 -52.31 -70.59 27.05
C LEU A 200 -52.20 -70.83 25.55
N SER A 201 -52.41 -72.09 25.19
CA SER A 201 -52.80 -72.52 23.85
C SER A 201 -53.99 -71.68 23.40
N VAL A 202 -53.88 -71.01 22.25
CA VAL A 202 -55.02 -70.46 21.52
C VAL A 202 -55.75 -71.66 20.91
N PRO A 203 -56.95 -72.04 21.37
CA PRO A 203 -57.71 -73.06 20.68
C PRO A 203 -58.28 -72.44 19.40
N ALA A 204 -58.25 -73.21 18.32
CA ALA A 204 -58.99 -72.89 17.11
C ALA A 204 -60.46 -72.60 17.45
N VAL A 205 -60.99 -71.50 16.93
CA VAL A 205 -62.38 -71.12 17.06
C VAL A 205 -63.23 -72.13 16.28
N ALA A 206 -63.75 -73.12 16.99
CA ALA A 206 -64.96 -73.82 16.56
C ALA A 206 -66.16 -72.88 16.76
N PRO A 207 -67.19 -72.93 15.90
CA PRO A 207 -68.36 -72.09 16.06
C PRO A 207 -69.06 -72.49 17.36
N VAL A 208 -69.00 -71.61 18.36
CA VAL A 208 -69.68 -71.83 19.64
C VAL A 208 -71.17 -71.63 19.41
N ALA A 209 -71.92 -72.72 19.55
CA ALA A 209 -73.36 -72.69 19.66
C ALA A 209 -73.76 -71.80 20.84
N ALA A 210 -74.73 -70.91 20.60
CA ALA A 210 -75.22 -69.96 21.57
C ALA A 210 -75.99 -70.69 22.67
N GLU A 211 -75.33 -71.05 23.76
CA GLU A 211 -75.98 -71.46 25.01
C GLU A 211 -75.03 -71.18 26.20
N ASP A 212 -75.55 -70.39 27.15
CA ASP A 212 -75.01 -70.07 28.49
C ASP A 212 -73.68 -69.30 28.61
N LEU A 213 -73.64 -68.09 28.05
CA LEU A 213 -72.82 -67.01 28.63
C LEU A 213 -73.52 -66.45 29.87
N SER A 214 -72.91 -66.62 31.05
CA SER A 214 -73.45 -66.02 32.28
C SER A 214 -73.53 -64.49 32.11
N ALA A 215 -74.62 -63.90 32.62
CA ALA A 215 -74.90 -62.48 32.47
C ALA A 215 -73.72 -61.60 32.93
N ASP A 216 -72.98 -62.05 33.94
CA ASP A 216 -71.83 -61.34 34.51
C ASP A 216 -70.64 -61.22 33.55
N VAL A 217 -70.37 -62.24 32.71
CA VAL A 217 -69.26 -62.21 31.73
C VAL A 217 -69.60 -61.30 30.55
N ILE A 218 -70.87 -61.30 30.11
CA ILE A 218 -71.35 -60.37 29.08
C ILE A 218 -71.26 -58.92 29.60
N VAL A 219 -71.60 -58.70 30.86
CA VAL A 219 -71.50 -57.39 31.50
C VAL A 219 -70.03 -56.94 31.58
N ALA A 220 -69.11 -57.81 31.98
CA ALA A 220 -67.68 -57.51 32.07
C ALA A 220 -67.06 -57.13 30.71
N LEU A 221 -67.33 -57.91 29.66
CA LEU A 221 -66.84 -57.61 28.31
C LEU A 221 -67.47 -56.34 27.74
N ARG A 222 -68.75 -56.06 28.02
CA ARG A 222 -69.39 -54.80 27.64
C ARG A 222 -68.77 -53.61 28.34
N THR A 223 -68.42 -53.74 29.62
CA THR A 223 -67.71 -52.68 30.35
C THR A 223 -66.30 -52.46 29.79
N GLU A 224 -65.57 -53.50 29.41
CA GLU A 224 -64.22 -53.38 28.86
C GLU A 224 -64.21 -52.80 27.43
N VAL A 225 -65.20 -53.18 26.61
CA VAL A 225 -65.41 -52.55 25.30
C VAL A 225 -65.85 -51.09 25.46
N ALA A 226 -66.67 -50.77 26.47
CA ALA A 226 -67.08 -49.40 26.74
C ALA A 226 -65.89 -48.53 27.20
N THR A 227 -64.99 -49.05 28.05
CA THR A 227 -63.79 -48.33 28.48
C THR A 227 -62.81 -48.14 27.33
N ALA A 228 -62.58 -49.17 26.51
CA ALA A 228 -61.73 -49.07 25.31
C ALA A 228 -62.29 -48.06 24.29
N ASN A 229 -63.60 -48.06 24.07
CA ASN A 229 -64.26 -47.08 23.17
C ASN A 229 -64.19 -45.66 23.74
N SER A 230 -64.28 -45.50 25.06
CA SER A 230 -64.16 -44.19 25.72
C SER A 230 -62.72 -43.65 25.63
N ALA A 231 -61.72 -44.51 25.84
CA ALA A 231 -60.31 -44.15 25.67
C ALA A 231 -59.98 -43.79 24.20
N ARG A 232 -60.55 -44.52 23.24
CA ARG A 232 -60.41 -44.21 21.81
C ARG A 232 -61.08 -42.89 21.43
N ALA A 233 -62.27 -42.60 21.96
CA ALA A 233 -62.96 -41.35 21.72
C ALA A 233 -62.20 -40.15 22.31
N GLU A 234 -61.56 -40.34 23.47
CA GLU A 234 -60.73 -39.32 24.09
C GLU A 234 -59.46 -39.03 23.27
N ALA A 235 -58.77 -40.08 22.80
CA ALA A 235 -57.59 -39.93 21.95
C ALA A 235 -57.92 -39.23 20.62
N LEU A 236 -59.09 -39.52 20.02
CA LEU A 236 -59.54 -38.83 18.80
C LEU A 236 -59.88 -37.36 19.05
N ARG A 237 -60.48 -37.02 20.21
CA ARG A 237 -60.73 -35.61 20.57
C ARG A 237 -59.45 -34.82 20.78
N GLN A 238 -58.49 -35.38 21.50
CA GLN A 238 -57.19 -34.72 21.72
C GLN A 238 -56.44 -34.49 20.39
N LEU A 239 -56.58 -35.41 19.44
CA LEU A 239 -55.99 -35.27 18.11
C LEU A 239 -56.68 -34.17 17.29
N MET A 240 -58.00 -34.05 17.36
CA MET A 240 -58.76 -32.96 16.73
C MET A 240 -58.45 -31.60 17.37
N GLU A 241 -58.33 -31.51 18.70
CA GLU A 241 -57.95 -30.27 19.40
C GLU A 241 -56.53 -29.80 19.02
N LEU A 242 -55.60 -30.74 18.84
CA LEU A 242 -54.26 -30.45 18.33
C LEU A 242 -54.28 -29.97 16.86
N GLN A 243 -55.14 -30.55 16.03
CA GLN A 243 -55.32 -30.12 14.64
C GLN A 243 -55.93 -28.72 14.53
N ASP A 244 -56.92 -28.40 15.37
CA ASP A 244 -57.55 -27.07 15.44
C ASP A 244 -56.60 -26.01 16.01
N PHE A 245 -55.84 -26.33 17.07
CA PHE A 245 -54.86 -25.42 17.67
C PHE A 245 -53.74 -25.05 16.69
N LEU A 246 -53.35 -25.99 15.82
CA LEU A 246 -52.33 -25.79 14.79
C LEU A 246 -52.90 -25.29 13.46
N GLY A 247 -54.23 -25.18 13.32
CA GLY A 247 -54.91 -24.65 12.13
C GLY A 247 -54.77 -25.53 10.87
N LEU A 248 -54.64 -26.85 11.03
CA LEU A 248 -54.40 -27.80 9.94
C LEU A 248 -55.48 -28.89 9.92
N PRO A 249 -56.64 -28.65 9.27
CA PRO A 249 -57.83 -29.48 9.45
C PRO A 249 -57.86 -30.81 8.66
N ASP A 250 -56.77 -31.23 8.01
CA ASP A 250 -56.68 -32.55 7.33
C ASP A 250 -55.21 -33.03 7.26
N LEU A 251 -54.72 -33.63 8.34
CA LEU A 251 -53.39 -34.24 8.40
C LEU A 251 -53.46 -35.72 8.00
N LEU A 252 -53.38 -35.99 6.71
CA LEU A 252 -53.09 -37.33 6.20
C LEU A 252 -51.66 -37.74 6.57
N GLU A 253 -51.42 -39.03 6.80
CA GLU A 253 -50.11 -39.62 7.15
C GLU A 253 -49.00 -39.21 6.15
N SER A 254 -49.37 -38.94 4.90
CA SER A 254 -48.50 -38.40 3.85
C SER A 254 -47.99 -36.99 4.15
N THR A 255 -48.83 -36.11 4.68
CA THR A 255 -48.49 -34.72 5.01
C THR A 255 -47.57 -34.65 6.23
N LEU A 256 -47.75 -35.58 7.18
CA LEU A 256 -46.87 -35.71 8.34
C LEU A 256 -45.48 -36.23 7.93
N LEU A 257 -45.41 -37.13 6.95
CA LEU A 257 -44.16 -37.62 6.37
C LEU A 257 -43.45 -36.54 5.55
N GLU A 258 -44.17 -35.70 4.80
CA GLU A 258 -43.60 -34.55 4.08
C GLU A 258 -43.09 -33.47 5.03
N LEU A 259 -43.80 -33.18 6.12
CA LEU A 259 -43.34 -32.28 7.18
C LEU A 259 -42.14 -32.83 7.94
N LEU A 260 -42.09 -34.15 8.19
CA LEU A 260 -40.94 -34.81 8.78
C LEU A 260 -39.75 -34.79 7.81
N ASP A 261 -39.95 -34.96 6.50
CA ASP A 261 -38.91 -34.83 5.48
C ASP A 261 -38.39 -33.38 5.43
N ALA A 262 -39.28 -32.39 5.40
CA ALA A 262 -38.91 -30.97 5.43
C ALA A 262 -38.17 -30.57 6.73
N ALA A 263 -38.59 -31.08 7.88
CA ALA A 263 -37.96 -30.80 9.18
C ALA A 263 -36.66 -31.60 9.41
N THR A 264 -36.46 -32.74 8.72
CA THR A 264 -35.24 -33.55 8.78
C THR A 264 -34.27 -33.30 7.63
N ARG A 265 -34.53 -32.29 6.76
CA ARG A 265 -33.54 -31.72 5.83
C ARG A 265 -32.39 -31.07 6.60
N THR A 266 -31.44 -31.90 7.04
CA THR A 266 -30.08 -31.52 7.42
C THR A 266 -29.15 -31.50 6.19
N VAL A 267 -29.69 -31.25 5.00
CA VAL A 267 -28.91 -31.10 3.78
C VAL A 267 -29.20 -29.69 3.28
N PRO A 268 -28.27 -28.72 3.43
CA PRO A 268 -28.41 -27.45 2.76
C PRO A 268 -28.55 -27.72 1.26
N ASP A 269 -29.48 -27.01 0.63
CA ASP A 269 -29.75 -27.11 -0.80
C ASP A 269 -28.43 -27.15 -1.59
N ALA A 270 -28.21 -28.25 -2.31
CA ALA A 270 -26.93 -28.52 -2.97
C ALA A 270 -26.56 -27.39 -3.94
N GLU A 271 -27.56 -26.74 -4.54
CA GLU A 271 -27.38 -25.58 -5.40
C GLU A 271 -26.90 -24.35 -4.62
N SER A 272 -27.48 -24.09 -3.45
CA SER A 272 -27.05 -23.02 -2.53
C SER A 272 -25.63 -23.24 -1.98
N VAL A 273 -25.25 -24.49 -1.68
CA VAL A 273 -23.86 -24.83 -1.28
C VAL A 273 -22.90 -24.61 -2.44
N GLN A 274 -23.25 -25.04 -3.65
CA GLN A 274 -22.43 -24.83 -4.84
C GLN A 274 -22.25 -23.35 -5.17
N ARG A 275 -23.30 -22.52 -5.03
CA ARG A 275 -23.19 -21.06 -5.17
C ARG A 275 -22.26 -20.45 -4.14
N LEU A 276 -22.41 -20.80 -2.85
CA LEU A 276 -21.52 -20.29 -1.79
C LEU A 276 -20.05 -20.71 -2.00
N LEU A 277 -19.81 -21.93 -2.48
CA LEU A 277 -18.47 -22.39 -2.83
C LEU A 277 -17.89 -21.60 -4.02
N SER A 278 -18.68 -21.39 -5.07
CA SER A 278 -18.30 -20.58 -6.23
C SER A 278 -18.00 -19.13 -5.85
N ASP A 279 -18.85 -18.52 -5.02
CA ASP A 279 -18.64 -17.15 -4.52
C ASP A 279 -17.38 -17.07 -3.64
N ASN A 280 -17.11 -18.10 -2.83
CA ASN A 280 -15.89 -18.16 -2.03
C ASN A 280 -14.63 -18.26 -2.91
N ASP A 281 -14.69 -19.04 -3.99
CA ASP A 281 -13.60 -19.12 -4.97
C ASP A 281 -13.38 -17.80 -5.69
N GLU A 282 -14.45 -17.11 -6.10
CA GLU A 282 -14.36 -15.79 -6.73
C GLU A 282 -13.78 -14.74 -5.76
N LEU A 283 -14.24 -14.74 -4.51
CA LEU A 283 -13.70 -13.85 -3.47
C LEU A 283 -12.24 -14.16 -3.16
N ARG A 284 -11.83 -15.44 -3.11
CA ARG A 284 -10.43 -15.84 -2.96
C ARG A 284 -9.59 -15.35 -4.14
N GLY A 285 -10.06 -15.51 -5.37
CA GLY A 285 -9.38 -14.99 -6.56
C GLY A 285 -9.23 -13.46 -6.55
N LYS A 286 -10.25 -12.74 -6.06
CA LYS A 286 -10.18 -11.28 -5.87
C LYS A 286 -9.18 -10.89 -4.80
N VAL A 287 -9.14 -11.60 -3.67
CA VAL A 287 -8.15 -11.37 -2.60
C VAL A 287 -6.74 -11.61 -3.13
N GLU A 288 -6.51 -12.70 -3.85
CA GLU A 288 -5.20 -13.00 -4.46
C GLU A 288 -4.76 -11.89 -5.43
N LEU A 289 -5.66 -11.37 -6.27
CA LEU A 289 -5.35 -10.27 -7.20
C LEU A 289 -5.04 -8.96 -6.47
N LEU A 290 -5.80 -8.65 -5.41
CA LEU A 290 -5.58 -7.45 -4.60
C LEU A 290 -4.27 -7.54 -3.83
N GLU A 291 -3.92 -8.71 -3.30
CA GLU A 291 -2.63 -8.96 -2.65
C GLU A 291 -1.46 -8.78 -3.62
N ASP A 292 -1.56 -9.33 -4.85
CA ASP A 292 -0.55 -9.14 -5.89
C ASP A 292 -0.39 -7.66 -6.27
N THR A 293 -1.50 -6.92 -6.37
CA THR A 293 -1.49 -5.48 -6.67
C THR A 293 -0.82 -4.70 -5.54
N LEU A 294 -1.18 -4.99 -4.29
CA LEU A 294 -0.62 -4.35 -3.11
C LEU A 294 0.89 -4.64 -2.97
N GLU A 295 1.32 -5.86 -3.26
CA GLU A 295 2.73 -6.25 -3.26
C GLU A 295 3.51 -5.50 -4.35
N GLY A 296 2.92 -5.34 -5.54
CA GLY A 296 3.46 -4.52 -6.63
C GLY A 296 3.66 -3.06 -6.21
N GLU A 297 2.62 -2.42 -5.69
CA GLU A 297 2.66 -1.04 -5.21
C GLU A 297 3.70 -0.83 -4.10
N ARG A 298 3.81 -1.79 -3.17
CA ARG A 298 4.83 -1.76 -2.10
C ARG A 298 6.25 -1.85 -2.65
N SER A 299 6.48 -2.69 -3.66
CA SER A 299 7.78 -2.79 -4.33
C SER A 299 8.15 -1.49 -5.03
N ASP A 300 7.20 -0.88 -5.74
CA ASP A 300 7.39 0.40 -6.42
C ASP A 300 7.69 1.53 -5.42
N ALA A 301 6.94 1.60 -4.32
CA ALA A 301 7.18 2.56 -3.25
C ALA A 301 8.57 2.39 -2.62
N ALA A 302 9.02 1.14 -2.42
CA ALA A 302 10.36 0.86 -1.92
C ALA A 302 11.45 1.30 -2.91
N ALA A 303 11.25 1.11 -4.22
CA ALA A 303 12.18 1.56 -5.25
C ALA A 303 12.30 3.10 -5.28
N VAL A 304 11.15 3.80 -5.23
CA VAL A 304 11.12 5.28 -5.15
C VAL A 304 11.83 5.78 -3.90
N THR A 305 11.63 5.12 -2.76
CA THR A 305 12.29 5.49 -1.50
C THR A 305 13.81 5.36 -1.60
N ARG A 306 14.32 4.28 -2.21
CA ARG A 306 15.76 4.10 -2.43
C ARG A 306 16.36 5.17 -3.33
N GLU A 307 15.67 5.52 -4.43
CA GLU A 307 16.14 6.58 -5.32
C GLU A 307 16.12 7.95 -4.63
N ARG A 308 15.11 8.23 -3.80
CA ARG A 308 15.11 9.43 -2.96
C ARG A 308 16.33 9.46 -2.03
N ASP A 309 16.56 8.39 -1.27
CA ASP A 309 17.68 8.33 -0.33
C ASP A 309 19.03 8.50 -1.05
N ARG A 310 19.16 7.94 -2.27
CA ARG A 310 20.33 8.14 -3.14
C ARG A 310 20.50 9.59 -3.57
N LEU A 311 19.42 10.27 -3.96
CA LEU A 311 19.43 11.68 -4.34
C LEU A 311 19.79 12.57 -3.14
N ASP A 312 19.29 12.27 -1.94
CA ASP A 312 19.62 13.01 -0.73
C ASP A 312 21.12 12.95 -0.41
N VAL A 313 21.73 11.77 -0.56
CA VAL A 313 23.19 11.60 -0.40
C VAL A 313 23.96 12.41 -1.43
N GLN A 314 23.53 12.38 -2.70
CA GLN A 314 24.17 13.17 -3.77
C GLN A 314 24.03 14.68 -3.51
N PHE A 315 22.85 15.13 -3.09
CA PHE A 315 22.59 16.51 -2.74
C PHE A 315 23.48 16.98 -1.59
N ALA A 316 23.61 16.17 -0.53
CA ALA A 316 24.52 16.46 0.58
C ALA A 316 26.00 16.49 0.14
N ALA A 317 26.41 15.63 -0.79
CA ALA A 317 27.76 15.67 -1.36
C ALA A 317 27.99 16.95 -2.18
N LYS A 318 27.05 17.30 -3.06
CA LYS A 318 27.12 18.52 -3.88
C LYS A 318 27.08 19.79 -3.05
N ASN A 319 26.32 19.82 -1.96
CA ASN A 319 26.31 20.94 -1.03
C ASN A 319 27.65 21.10 -0.29
N ARG A 320 28.29 20.01 0.11
CA ARG A 320 29.64 20.05 0.71
C ARG A 320 30.68 20.51 -0.32
N GLU A 321 30.62 20.02 -1.54
CA GLU A 321 31.48 20.45 -2.65
C GLU A 321 31.30 21.95 -2.93
N ALA A 322 30.05 22.41 -3.03
CA ALA A 322 29.75 23.83 -3.19
C ALA A 322 30.25 24.68 -2.01
N ALA A 323 30.13 24.20 -0.76
CA ALA A 323 30.67 24.89 0.41
C ALA A 323 32.21 24.97 0.37
N PHE A 324 32.88 23.90 -0.05
CA PHE A 324 34.33 23.88 -0.21
C PHE A 324 34.80 24.82 -1.32
N LEU A 325 34.16 24.75 -2.49
CA LEU A 325 34.46 25.65 -3.61
C LEU A 325 34.22 27.11 -3.21
N ARG A 326 33.11 27.41 -2.53
CA ARG A 326 32.86 28.75 -1.96
C ARG A 326 33.99 29.17 -1.02
N SER A 327 34.42 28.31 -0.09
CA SER A 327 35.56 28.61 0.78
C SER A 327 36.83 28.93 -0.01
N LYS A 328 37.09 28.23 -1.12
CA LYS A 328 38.22 28.50 -2.01
C LYS A 328 38.06 29.76 -2.84
N VAL A 329 36.84 30.12 -3.24
CA VAL A 329 36.58 31.42 -3.88
C VAL A 329 36.77 32.56 -2.87
N ILE A 330 36.37 32.41 -1.60
CA ILE A 330 36.61 33.43 -0.55
C ILE A 330 38.11 33.75 -0.41
N GLU A 331 38.96 32.73 -0.50
CA GLU A 331 40.43 32.87 -0.39
C GLU A 331 41.04 33.71 -1.54
N HIS A 332 40.42 33.73 -2.73
CA HIS A 332 40.95 34.39 -3.93
C HIS A 332 40.21 35.67 -4.32
N ASP A 333 38.90 35.74 -4.09
CA ASP A 333 38.02 36.88 -4.40
C ASP A 333 36.83 36.92 -3.42
N PRO A 334 36.95 37.66 -2.30
CA PRO A 334 35.93 37.74 -1.24
C PRO A 334 34.58 38.27 -1.72
N ALA A 335 34.55 39.06 -2.80
CA ALA A 335 33.33 39.66 -3.35
C ALA A 335 32.53 38.67 -4.20
N ASN A 336 33.19 37.68 -4.81
CA ASN A 336 32.56 36.72 -5.73
C ASN A 336 32.14 35.42 -5.05
N ALA A 337 32.64 35.16 -3.85
CA ALA A 337 32.43 33.88 -3.16
C ALA A 337 31.03 33.71 -2.53
N TYR A 338 30.30 34.82 -2.37
CA TYR A 338 28.95 34.86 -1.82
C TYR A 338 27.89 35.28 -2.85
N SER A 339 28.25 35.45 -4.13
CA SER A 339 27.28 35.86 -5.18
C SER A 339 26.26 34.77 -5.55
N TRP A 340 26.39 33.56 -4.99
CA TRP A 340 25.63 32.37 -5.40
C TRP A 340 24.96 31.60 -4.24
N VAL A 341 24.58 32.32 -3.18
CA VAL A 341 23.69 31.80 -2.11
C VAL A 341 22.62 32.86 -1.85
N ASP A 342 21.35 32.45 -1.90
CA ASP A 342 20.12 33.27 -1.84
C ASP A 342 19.98 34.26 -0.66
N ASP A 343 20.94 34.32 0.29
CA ASP A 343 20.88 35.23 1.45
C ASP A 343 21.70 36.53 1.26
N ASN A 344 22.67 36.58 0.35
CA ASN A 344 23.44 37.80 0.01
C ASN A 344 23.37 38.17 -1.49
N GLY A 345 22.54 37.47 -2.25
CA GLY A 345 22.23 37.87 -3.61
C GLY A 345 21.59 39.26 -3.63
N PRO A 346 21.73 40.02 -4.73
CA PRO A 346 21.00 41.27 -4.89
C PRO A 346 19.52 41.00 -4.64
N ALA A 347 18.94 41.67 -3.63
CA ALA A 347 17.55 41.45 -3.26
C ALA A 347 16.64 41.71 -4.46
N ASN A 348 15.56 40.92 -4.58
CA ASN A 348 14.54 41.18 -5.58
C ASN A 348 14.11 42.65 -5.45
N PRO A 349 14.20 43.49 -6.51
CA PRO A 349 13.85 44.91 -6.45
C PRO A 349 12.36 45.15 -6.14
N LEU A 350 11.53 44.12 -6.28
CA LEU A 350 10.14 44.11 -5.85
C LEU A 350 9.97 43.72 -4.36
N GLY A 351 11.03 43.34 -3.65
CA GLY A 351 10.99 42.90 -2.26
C GLY A 351 10.36 41.51 -2.10
N SER A 352 9.82 41.24 -0.91
CA SER A 352 9.21 39.95 -0.58
C SER A 352 7.95 39.66 -1.43
N SER A 353 7.75 38.38 -1.74
CA SER A 353 6.58 37.90 -2.48
C SER A 353 5.27 38.33 -1.79
N PRO A 354 4.25 38.73 -2.56
CA PRO A 354 2.88 38.92 -2.06
C PRO A 354 2.33 37.67 -1.37
N ALA A 355 1.31 37.87 -0.52
CA ALA A 355 0.68 36.79 0.24
C ALA A 355 -0.14 35.82 -0.64
N ASP A 356 -0.70 36.31 -1.75
CA ASP A 356 -1.47 35.52 -2.70
C ASP A 356 -1.43 36.10 -4.13
N TRP A 357 -2.00 35.35 -5.08
CA TRP A 357 -2.08 35.72 -6.49
C TRP A 357 -2.96 36.95 -6.76
N ASP A 358 -3.97 37.21 -5.92
CA ASP A 358 -4.80 38.42 -6.06
C ASP A 358 -4.02 39.66 -5.61
N ALA A 359 -3.24 39.56 -4.52
CA ALA A 359 -2.34 40.62 -4.08
C ALA A 359 -1.26 40.93 -5.12
N LEU A 360 -0.74 39.92 -5.83
CA LEU A 360 0.20 40.12 -6.95
C LEU A 360 -0.41 40.99 -8.06
N LEU A 361 -1.66 40.76 -8.42
CA LEU A 361 -2.32 41.51 -9.50
C LEU A 361 -2.56 42.98 -9.15
N THR A 362 -2.75 43.28 -7.87
CA THR A 362 -3.00 44.65 -7.38
C THR A 362 -1.77 45.29 -6.76
N ASP A 363 -0.60 44.67 -6.88
CA ASP A 363 0.59 45.11 -6.15
C ASP A 363 1.10 46.45 -6.71
N PRO A 364 1.15 47.51 -5.89
CA PRO A 364 1.60 48.83 -6.35
C PRO A 364 3.07 48.82 -6.81
N ARG A 365 3.88 47.86 -6.34
CA ARG A 365 5.30 47.74 -6.70
C ARG A 365 5.48 47.46 -8.19
N LEU A 366 4.54 46.77 -8.83
CA LEU A 366 4.59 46.52 -10.26
C LEU A 366 4.48 47.83 -11.06
N ALA A 367 3.55 48.70 -10.66
CA ALA A 367 3.38 50.01 -11.29
C ALA A 367 4.60 50.91 -11.07
N THR A 368 5.20 50.90 -9.87
CA THR A 368 6.44 51.64 -9.57
C THR A 368 7.60 51.25 -10.50
N HIS A 369 7.69 49.97 -10.85
CA HIS A 369 8.71 49.45 -11.77
C HIS A 369 8.26 49.43 -13.25
N GLN A 370 7.13 50.08 -13.58
CA GLN A 370 6.51 50.10 -14.92
C GLN A 370 6.33 48.70 -15.55
N LEU A 371 6.01 47.72 -14.72
CA LEU A 371 5.56 46.39 -15.14
C LEU A 371 4.04 46.42 -15.27
N VAL A 372 3.51 46.44 -16.49
CA VAL A 372 2.08 46.62 -16.75
C VAL A 372 1.47 45.28 -17.15
N ILE A 373 0.58 44.75 -16.30
CA ILE A 373 -0.18 43.53 -16.63
C ILE A 373 -1.32 43.89 -17.57
N THR A 374 -1.21 43.44 -18.82
CA THR A 374 -2.21 43.65 -19.87
C THR A 374 -3.02 42.39 -20.17
N GLY A 375 -2.53 41.24 -19.70
CA GLY A 375 -3.11 39.92 -19.93
C GLY A 375 -4.46 39.65 -19.25
N ASN A 376 -5.08 38.54 -19.64
CA ASN A 376 -6.36 38.10 -19.09
C ASN A 376 -6.23 37.58 -17.65
N LEU A 377 -6.82 38.29 -16.68
CA LEU A 377 -6.77 37.93 -15.26
C LEU A 377 -7.36 36.55 -14.93
N ARG A 378 -8.19 35.95 -15.81
CA ARG A 378 -8.75 34.61 -15.59
C ARG A 378 -7.68 33.51 -15.61
N THR A 379 -6.59 33.68 -16.36
CA THR A 379 -5.51 32.68 -16.42
C THR A 379 -4.76 32.61 -15.08
N VAL A 380 -4.64 33.74 -14.39
CA VAL A 380 -4.06 33.82 -13.05
C VAL A 380 -4.94 33.10 -12.03
N LYS A 381 -6.27 33.22 -12.15
CA LYS A 381 -7.21 32.47 -11.29
C LYS A 381 -7.10 30.95 -11.49
N ALA A 382 -6.86 30.48 -12.71
CA ALA A 382 -6.62 29.05 -12.97
C ALA A 382 -5.33 28.58 -12.31
N VAL A 383 -4.27 29.39 -12.33
CA VAL A 383 -3.01 29.11 -11.63
C VAL A 383 -3.19 29.10 -10.11
N LYS A 384 -3.99 30.03 -9.56
CA LYS A 384 -4.31 30.07 -8.12
C LYS A 384 -4.91 28.75 -7.62
N ALA A 385 -5.72 28.08 -8.44
CA ALA A 385 -6.29 26.78 -8.08
C ALA A 385 -5.26 25.63 -8.10
N LEU A 386 -4.16 25.78 -8.83
CA LEU A 386 -3.09 24.79 -8.94
C LEU A 386 -2.00 24.98 -7.88
N ASP A 387 -1.73 26.22 -7.49
CA ASP A 387 -0.59 26.61 -6.66
C ASP A 387 -0.89 26.55 -5.16
N LEU A 388 -1.06 25.35 -4.61
CA LEU A 388 -1.48 25.13 -3.22
C LEU A 388 -0.41 25.52 -2.18
N ASP A 389 0.88 25.44 -2.54
CA ASP A 389 2.04 25.71 -1.67
C ASP A 389 2.69 27.09 -1.92
N GLN A 390 2.10 27.88 -2.82
CA GLN A 390 2.59 29.19 -3.27
C GLN A 390 4.00 29.15 -3.88
N ALA A 391 4.52 27.98 -4.27
CA ALA A 391 5.83 27.88 -4.88
C ALA A 391 5.85 28.50 -6.29
N GLY A 392 4.74 28.39 -7.02
CA GLY A 392 4.54 29.06 -8.30
C GLY A 392 4.50 30.58 -8.16
N LEU A 393 3.82 31.09 -7.12
CA LEU A 393 3.74 32.52 -6.82
C LEU A 393 5.12 33.12 -6.54
N ARG A 394 5.92 32.49 -5.67
CA ARG A 394 7.28 32.95 -5.37
C ARG A 394 8.15 32.98 -6.63
N ALA A 395 8.12 31.90 -7.41
CA ALA A 395 8.89 31.82 -8.65
C ALA A 395 8.42 32.83 -9.73
N ALA A 396 7.13 33.13 -9.79
CA ALA A 396 6.59 34.17 -10.66
C ALA A 396 7.07 35.56 -10.21
N TRP A 397 7.07 35.82 -8.90
CA TRP A 397 7.56 37.06 -8.33
C TRP A 397 9.04 37.31 -8.61
N ASP A 398 9.87 36.25 -8.59
CA ASP A 398 11.28 36.33 -8.95
C ASP A 398 11.50 36.61 -10.45
N ALA A 399 10.64 36.05 -11.32
CA ALA A 399 10.66 36.38 -12.74
C ALA A 399 10.30 37.87 -12.99
N LEU A 400 9.29 38.39 -12.29
CA LEU A 400 8.94 39.82 -12.34
C LEU A 400 10.05 40.70 -11.76
N GLY A 401 10.69 40.26 -10.69
CA GLY A 401 11.86 40.93 -10.10
C GLY A 401 13.02 41.04 -11.09
N THR A 402 13.25 39.99 -11.87
CA THR A 402 14.26 39.99 -12.95
C THR A 402 13.93 41.02 -14.02
N MET A 403 12.65 41.15 -14.42
CA MET A 403 12.23 42.18 -15.38
C MET A 403 12.46 43.60 -14.83
N ALA A 404 12.15 43.83 -13.55
CA ALA A 404 12.40 45.12 -12.90
C ALA A 404 13.90 45.45 -12.82
N ALA A 405 14.76 44.48 -12.47
CA ALA A 405 16.20 44.65 -12.42
C ALA A 405 16.82 44.89 -13.80
N TYR A 406 16.34 44.16 -14.81
CA TYR A 406 16.71 44.35 -16.22
C TYR A 406 16.36 45.76 -16.69
N ARG A 407 15.12 46.20 -16.44
CA ARG A 407 14.63 47.53 -16.81
C ARG A 407 15.49 48.61 -16.18
N ALA A 408 15.76 48.52 -14.87
CA ALA A 408 16.63 49.48 -14.19
C ALA A 408 18.02 49.52 -14.83
N SER A 409 18.61 48.36 -15.11
CA SER A 409 19.94 48.25 -15.71
C SER A 409 20.01 48.79 -17.14
N ARG A 410 18.92 48.64 -17.91
CA ARG A 410 18.73 49.22 -19.24
C ARG A 410 18.64 50.74 -19.19
N LEU A 411 17.87 51.29 -18.25
CA LEU A 411 17.70 52.74 -18.09
C LEU A 411 18.94 53.43 -17.52
N ASP A 412 19.67 52.74 -16.63
CA ASP A 412 20.95 53.20 -16.09
C ASP A 412 22.08 53.17 -17.15
N GLY A 413 21.83 52.58 -18.34
CA GLY A 413 22.82 52.41 -19.41
C GLY A 413 23.89 51.37 -19.12
N VAL A 414 23.75 50.59 -18.04
CA VAL A 414 24.68 49.53 -17.62
C VAL A 414 24.51 48.28 -18.50
N TRP A 415 23.33 48.10 -19.07
CA TRP A 415 22.99 46.94 -19.91
C TRP A 415 22.37 47.37 -21.23
N ASP A 416 22.77 46.74 -22.34
CA ASP A 416 22.23 47.03 -23.68
C ASP A 416 21.77 45.78 -24.46
N SER A 417 21.76 44.60 -23.83
CA SER A 417 21.33 43.36 -24.49
C SER A 417 19.94 42.88 -24.03
N SER A 418 19.40 41.83 -24.63
CA SER A 418 18.06 41.30 -24.30
C SER A 418 17.95 40.78 -22.86
N VAL A 419 16.72 40.61 -22.36
CA VAL A 419 16.43 39.97 -21.06
C VAL A 419 17.07 38.57 -20.95
N HIS A 420 17.10 37.80 -22.03
CA HIS A 420 17.72 36.47 -21.99
C HIS A 420 19.22 36.55 -21.69
N ALA A 421 19.91 37.47 -22.38
CA ALA A 421 21.32 37.72 -22.13
C ALA A 421 21.57 38.29 -20.72
N PHE A 422 20.60 39.04 -20.18
CA PHE A 422 20.64 39.54 -18.80
C PHE A 422 20.59 38.39 -17.78
N CYS A 423 19.79 37.35 -18.04
CA CYS A 423 19.80 36.14 -17.22
C CYS A 423 21.11 35.33 -17.34
N GLU A 424 21.77 35.36 -18.50
CA GLU A 424 23.02 34.60 -18.76
C GLU A 424 24.28 35.27 -18.24
N SER A 425 24.35 36.59 -18.37
CA SER A 425 25.59 37.37 -18.21
C SER A 425 25.33 38.77 -17.67
N GLY A 426 24.17 38.97 -17.04
CA GLY A 426 23.83 40.24 -16.39
C GLY A 426 24.83 40.60 -15.29
N PRO A 427 24.90 41.88 -14.90
CA PRO A 427 25.76 42.33 -13.82
C PRO A 427 25.50 41.55 -12.52
N ALA A 428 26.57 41.13 -11.84
CA ALA A 428 26.48 40.28 -10.64
C ALA A 428 25.80 40.99 -9.45
N ASP A 429 25.75 42.33 -9.45
CA ASP A 429 25.08 43.17 -8.45
C ASP A 429 23.58 43.34 -8.71
N ARG A 430 23.01 42.70 -9.76
CA ARG A 430 21.60 42.84 -10.14
C ARG A 430 20.86 41.51 -10.05
N PHE A 431 19.66 41.55 -9.48
CA PHE A 431 18.82 40.36 -9.30
C PHE A 431 18.36 39.80 -10.64
N HIS A 432 18.61 38.50 -10.86
CA HIS A 432 18.10 37.79 -12.03
C HIS A 432 17.92 36.30 -11.74
N VAL A 433 16.88 35.71 -12.31
CA VAL A 433 16.69 34.25 -12.32
C VAL A 433 17.64 33.59 -13.32
N PRO A 434 17.98 32.30 -13.12
CA PRO A 434 18.92 31.61 -14.00
C PRO A 434 18.41 31.47 -15.44
N PRO A 435 19.31 31.35 -16.44
CA PRO A 435 18.96 31.33 -17.88
C PRO A 435 17.93 30.30 -18.28
N ASN A 436 17.97 29.11 -17.65
CA ASN A 436 17.04 28.01 -17.92
C ASN A 436 15.58 28.33 -17.55
N LYS A 437 15.35 29.36 -16.74
CA LYS A 437 14.02 29.89 -16.38
C LYS A 437 13.50 30.90 -17.40
N HIS A 438 14.23 31.20 -18.47
CA HIS A 438 13.80 32.10 -19.53
C HIS A 438 13.93 31.44 -20.91
N ALA A 439 13.05 31.80 -21.84
CA ALA A 439 13.18 31.47 -23.25
C ALA A 439 13.17 32.75 -24.09
N ARG A 440 14.20 32.87 -24.94
CA ARG A 440 14.37 33.99 -25.86
C ARG A 440 13.29 34.06 -26.93
N ASP A 441 12.79 32.91 -27.38
CA ASP A 441 11.82 32.80 -28.46
C ASP A 441 11.01 31.50 -28.31
N GLU A 442 9.90 31.41 -29.05
CA GLU A 442 9.14 30.19 -29.26
C GLU A 442 9.73 29.35 -30.39
N THR A 443 9.46 28.05 -30.40
CA THR A 443 9.95 27.18 -31.48
C THR A 443 9.31 27.57 -32.82
N SER A 444 10.04 27.42 -33.94
CA SER A 444 9.54 27.76 -35.28
C SER A 444 8.20 27.10 -35.62
N ASP A 445 8.01 25.84 -35.19
CA ASP A 445 6.77 25.09 -35.36
C ASP A 445 5.62 25.68 -34.52
N THR A 446 5.89 26.07 -33.26
CA THR A 446 4.90 26.78 -32.43
C THR A 446 4.51 28.12 -33.06
N ARG A 447 5.48 28.86 -33.62
CA ARG A 447 5.23 30.16 -34.25
C ARG A 447 4.32 30.04 -35.47
N ALA A 448 4.55 29.04 -36.31
CA ALA A 448 3.78 28.83 -37.52
C ALA A 448 2.34 28.35 -37.26
N ARG A 449 2.14 27.49 -36.25
CA ARG A 449 0.85 26.80 -36.02
C ARG A 449 0.02 27.39 -34.88
N PHE A 450 0.67 28.00 -33.90
CA PHE A 450 0.05 28.46 -32.65
C PHE A 450 0.44 29.91 -32.30
N GLY A 451 0.83 30.69 -33.32
CA GLY A 451 1.20 32.09 -33.20
C GLY A 451 0.07 32.96 -32.64
N ASP A 452 -1.17 32.65 -33.01
CA ASP A 452 -2.38 33.37 -32.57
C ASP A 452 -2.56 33.32 -31.04
N HIS A 453 -2.15 32.24 -30.38
CA HIS A 453 -2.20 32.15 -28.92
C HIS A 453 -1.18 33.05 -28.22
N ARG A 454 -0.10 33.46 -28.92
CA ARG A 454 0.89 34.42 -28.41
C ARG A 454 0.59 35.85 -28.86
N LEU A 455 -0.50 36.09 -29.57
CA LEU A 455 -1.00 37.43 -29.86
C LEU A 455 -1.72 37.95 -28.62
N LEU A 456 -1.00 38.69 -27.79
CA LEU A 456 -1.44 39.09 -26.45
C LEU A 456 -1.72 40.59 -26.39
N PRO A 457 -2.67 41.02 -25.55
CA PRO A 457 -3.10 42.41 -25.50
C PRO A 457 -2.00 43.35 -25.00
N VAL A 458 -1.96 44.55 -25.57
CA VAL A 458 -1.17 45.70 -25.11
C VAL A 458 -1.99 46.99 -25.26
N PRO A 459 -1.67 48.08 -24.55
CA PRO A 459 -2.36 49.35 -24.74
C PRO A 459 -2.25 49.82 -26.19
N LYS A 460 -3.29 50.51 -26.68
CA LYS A 460 -3.33 51.04 -28.05
C LYS A 460 -2.26 52.11 -28.32
N GLU A 461 -1.71 52.68 -27.25
CA GLU A 461 -0.60 53.62 -27.28
C GLU A 461 0.71 52.95 -27.73
N VAL A 462 0.87 51.65 -27.47
CA VAL A 462 2.06 50.86 -27.81
C VAL A 462 1.94 50.31 -29.23
N ASP A 463 0.78 49.70 -29.54
CA ASP A 463 0.46 49.20 -30.88
C ASP A 463 -1.00 49.53 -31.22
N LEU A 464 -1.23 50.08 -32.41
CA LEU A 464 -2.55 50.55 -32.84
C LEU A 464 -3.61 49.43 -32.89
N THR A 465 -3.19 48.18 -33.08
CA THR A 465 -4.08 47.00 -33.09
C THR A 465 -4.46 46.54 -31.67
N GLY A 466 -3.73 47.03 -30.65
CA GLY A 466 -3.89 46.65 -29.25
C GLY A 466 -3.38 45.24 -28.93
N HIS A 467 -2.65 44.59 -29.84
CA HIS A 467 -2.10 43.25 -29.62
C HIS A 467 -0.71 43.11 -30.26
N VAL A 468 0.17 42.34 -29.61
CA VAL A 468 1.52 42.03 -30.13
C VAL A 468 1.87 40.58 -29.91
N HIS A 469 2.74 40.04 -30.76
CA HIS A 469 3.27 38.70 -30.55
C HIS A 469 4.35 38.70 -29.46
N MET A 470 4.05 38.06 -28.33
CA MET A 470 4.98 37.92 -27.20
C MET A 470 5.66 36.54 -27.22
N TRP A 471 6.76 36.44 -27.96
CA TRP A 471 7.50 35.18 -28.10
C TRP A 471 8.37 34.86 -26.88
N SER A 472 9.03 35.88 -26.34
CA SER A 472 9.85 35.77 -25.14
C SER A 472 8.99 35.45 -23.93
N HIS A 473 9.43 34.50 -23.11
CA HIS A 473 8.67 34.10 -21.94
C HIS A 473 9.53 33.51 -20.83
N PHE A 474 9.10 33.70 -19.59
CA PHE A 474 9.64 33.00 -18.44
C PHE A 474 8.97 31.65 -18.23
N LYS A 475 9.75 30.72 -17.68
CA LYS A 475 9.42 29.35 -17.30
C LYS A 475 9.62 29.17 -15.79
N PRO A 476 8.95 29.98 -14.94
CA PRO A 476 9.29 30.10 -13.52
C PRO A 476 9.09 28.81 -12.76
N HIS A 477 8.00 28.08 -13.04
CA HIS A 477 7.61 26.89 -12.26
C HIS A 477 6.94 25.81 -13.11
N SER A 478 6.99 24.57 -12.62
CA SER A 478 6.38 23.38 -13.23
C SER A 478 5.80 22.52 -12.11
N TRP A 479 4.47 22.46 -11.97
CA TRP A 479 3.82 21.59 -11.00
C TRP A 479 3.83 20.12 -11.47
N SER A 480 3.66 19.91 -12.78
CA SER A 480 3.73 18.59 -13.41
C SER A 480 4.30 18.69 -14.83
N ALA A 481 4.48 17.55 -15.50
CA ALA A 481 4.92 17.54 -16.90
C ALA A 481 3.93 18.27 -17.83
N GLN A 482 2.65 18.26 -17.47
CA GLN A 482 1.54 18.87 -18.20
C GLN A 482 1.25 20.30 -17.74
N GLN A 483 1.33 20.58 -16.43
CA GLN A 483 0.96 21.88 -15.86
C GLN A 483 2.21 22.72 -15.59
N LYS A 484 2.47 23.66 -16.49
CA LYS A 484 3.67 24.51 -16.50
C LYS A 484 3.27 25.97 -16.45
N LEU A 485 3.85 26.73 -15.52
CA LEU A 485 3.67 28.17 -15.44
C LEU A 485 4.51 28.86 -16.53
N ARG A 486 3.89 29.82 -17.21
CA ARG A 486 4.52 30.67 -18.21
C ARG A 486 4.12 32.12 -18.01
N ILE A 487 5.09 33.01 -18.21
CA ILE A 487 4.87 34.46 -18.21
C ILE A 487 5.36 35.01 -19.55
N HIS A 488 4.44 35.43 -20.42
CA HIS A 488 4.79 36.07 -21.68
C HIS A 488 4.78 37.58 -21.50
N TYR A 489 5.78 38.24 -22.07
CA TYR A 489 5.95 39.67 -21.94
C TYR A 489 6.45 40.29 -23.24
N TYR A 490 6.27 41.60 -23.33
CA TYR A 490 6.76 42.44 -24.40
C TYR A 490 7.68 43.51 -23.80
N ASP A 491 8.93 43.51 -24.24
CA ASP A 491 9.96 44.46 -23.83
C ASP A 491 9.82 45.75 -24.67
N GLN A 492 9.47 46.86 -24.01
CA GLN A 492 9.45 48.20 -24.59
C GLN A 492 10.31 49.19 -23.78
N VAL A 493 11.27 48.68 -23.01
CA VAL A 493 12.10 49.52 -22.13
C VAL A 493 12.86 50.60 -22.91
N SER A 494 13.28 50.31 -24.14
CA SER A 494 13.97 51.29 -25.00
C SER A 494 13.05 52.36 -25.60
N ASN A 495 11.73 52.12 -25.66
CA ASN A 495 10.77 52.99 -26.35
C ASN A 495 9.99 53.86 -25.36
N ASP A 496 9.23 53.21 -24.47
CA ASP A 496 8.37 53.87 -23.47
C ASP A 496 8.83 53.60 -22.03
N GLY A 497 9.91 52.85 -21.85
CA GLY A 497 10.42 52.47 -20.54
C GLY A 497 9.61 51.38 -19.86
N CYS A 498 8.58 50.80 -20.48
CA CYS A 498 7.67 49.84 -19.85
C CYS A 498 7.95 48.39 -20.29
N ILE A 499 7.49 47.44 -19.48
CA ILE A 499 7.41 46.03 -19.85
C ILE A 499 5.95 45.60 -19.71
N TYR A 500 5.36 45.11 -20.80
CA TYR A 500 3.96 44.70 -20.84
C TYR A 500 3.85 43.19 -20.67
N ILE A 501 3.07 42.74 -19.69
CA ILE A 501 2.89 41.32 -19.37
C ILE A 501 1.53 40.87 -19.91
N GLY A 502 1.56 40.23 -21.07
CA GLY A 502 0.35 39.81 -21.79
C GLY A 502 -0.23 38.48 -21.31
N HIS A 503 0.53 37.65 -20.59
CA HIS A 503 0.04 36.39 -20.05
C HIS A 503 0.81 35.98 -18.80
N ILE A 504 0.08 35.63 -17.74
CA ILE A 504 0.57 34.90 -16.57
C ILE A 504 -0.39 33.73 -16.41
N GLY A 505 0.08 32.52 -16.64
CA GLY A 505 -0.83 31.38 -16.68
C GLY A 505 -0.17 30.07 -17.04
N GLU A 506 -0.99 29.04 -17.18
CA GLU A 506 -0.56 27.77 -17.75
C GLU A 506 0.03 27.97 -19.16
N HIS A 507 0.92 27.07 -19.55
CA HIS A 507 1.57 27.03 -20.84
C HIS A 507 0.56 27.07 -22.01
N LEU A 508 0.71 28.06 -22.90
CA LEU A 508 -0.14 28.23 -24.07
C LEU A 508 0.01 27.05 -25.06
N PRO A 509 -1.05 26.67 -25.81
CA PRO A 509 -1.02 25.52 -26.71
C PRO A 509 0.17 25.53 -27.67
N SER A 510 0.87 24.41 -27.79
CA SER A 510 2.01 24.22 -28.69
C SER A 510 1.97 22.81 -29.29
N SER A 511 2.81 22.56 -30.29
CA SER A 511 2.90 21.25 -30.94
C SER A 511 3.22 20.10 -29.97
N SER A 512 3.87 20.39 -28.84
CA SER A 512 4.14 19.41 -27.80
C SER A 512 2.96 19.16 -26.87
N THR A 513 2.07 20.15 -26.67
CA THR A 513 0.84 19.98 -25.87
C THR A 513 -0.30 19.38 -26.69
N ASP A 514 -0.28 19.56 -28.02
CA ASP A 514 -1.26 18.98 -28.94
C ASP A 514 -1.08 17.46 -29.12
N LYS A 515 0.17 16.96 -29.06
CA LYS A 515 0.48 15.52 -29.04
C LYS A 515 -0.04 14.76 -27.82
N ILE A 516 -0.34 15.46 -26.73
CA ILE A 516 -0.75 14.88 -25.44
C ILE A 516 -2.29 14.80 -25.34
N ARG A 517 -3.02 15.52 -26.21
CA ARG A 517 -4.49 15.50 -26.29
C ARG A 517 -5.04 14.57 -27.38
N ARG A 518 -4.16 13.94 -28.17
CA ARG A 518 -4.48 12.78 -29.02
C ARG A 518 -4.07 11.52 -28.29
#